data_AF-A0A972YAJ8-F1
#
_entry.id   AF-A0A972YAJ8-F1
#
_cell.length_a   1.000
_cell.length_b   1.000
_cell.length_c   1.000
_cell.angle_alpha   90.00
_cell.angle_beta   90.00
_cell.angle_gamma   90.00
#
_symmetry.space_group_name_H-M   'P 1'
#
loop_
_entity.id
_entity.type
_entity.pdbx_description
1 polymer ?
#
loop_
_entity_poly.entity_id
_entity_poly.type
_entity_poly.pdbx_seq_one_letter_code
_entity_poly.pdbx_strand_id
1 'polypeptide(L)'
;MIRQLAGMVMLGLGLWLAWGGITPVLTIMERGSDLASALLDPPTSIIRIVSAALMTLGGLMVAVHLRAGGTIATIGSIFFAILGGLMAASGADSGLWMDEVIFGLAAIALSVLILTLRRP
;
A
#
# COMPACT_ATOMS: atom_id res chain seq x y z
N MET A 1 -10.57 5.88 -20.23
CA MET A 1 -9.73 4.70 -20.53
C MET A 1 -8.42 4.71 -19.76
N ILE A 2 -7.46 5.60 -20.05
CA ILE A 2 -6.14 5.62 -19.38
C ILE A 2 -6.25 5.74 -17.84
N ARG A 3 -7.13 6.62 -17.34
CA ARG A 3 -7.37 6.77 -15.89
C ARG A 3 -7.89 5.48 -15.22
N GLN A 4 -8.76 4.71 -15.88
CA GLN A 4 -9.27 3.45 -15.34
C GLN A 4 -8.18 2.38 -15.35
N LEU A 5 -7.37 2.33 -16.41
CA LEU A 5 -6.22 1.43 -16.49
C LEU A 5 -5.24 1.70 -15.34
N ALA A 6 -4.92 2.98 -15.08
CA ALA A 6 -4.11 3.37 -13.93
C ALA A 6 -4.76 2.95 -12.60
N GLY A 7 -6.08 3.08 -12.47
CA GLY A 7 -6.83 2.57 -11.32
C GLY A 7 -6.75 1.05 -11.15
N MET A 8 -6.82 0.29 -12.24
CA MET A 8 -6.66 -1.18 -12.23
C MET A 8 -5.24 -1.61 -11.87
N VAL A 9 -4.23 -0.90 -12.37
CA VAL A 9 -2.82 -1.12 -11.99
C VAL A 9 -2.64 -0.82 -10.49
N MET A 10 -3.22 0.26 -9.99
CA MET A 10 -3.19 0.61 -8.56
C MET A 10 -3.87 -0.46 -7.71
N LEU A 11 -5.01 -0.97 -8.16
CA LEU A 11 -5.73 -2.06 -7.51
C LEU A 11 -4.86 -3.32 -7.42
N GLY A 12 -4.26 -3.74 -8.53
CA GLY A 12 -3.37 -4.91 -8.56
C GLY A 12 -2.14 -4.74 -7.66
N LEU A 13 -1.51 -3.56 -7.70
CA LEU A 13 -0.39 -3.23 -6.84
C LEU A 13 -0.79 -3.26 -5.36
N GLY A 14 -1.92 -2.64 -5.00
CA GLY A 14 -2.45 -2.65 -3.64
C GLY A 14 -2.69 -4.07 -3.11
N LEU A 15 -3.30 -4.95 -3.91
CA LEU A 15 -3.52 -6.35 -3.53
C LEU A 15 -2.20 -7.12 -3.35
N TRP A 16 -1.23 -6.90 -4.23
CA TRP A 16 0.09 -7.52 -4.12
C TRP A 16 0.81 -7.10 -2.83
N LEU A 17 0.81 -5.80 -2.52
CA LEU A 17 1.42 -5.28 -1.30
C LEU A 17 0.67 -5.72 -0.03
N ALA A 18 -0.66 -5.85 -0.11
CA ALA A 18 -1.46 -6.39 0.99
C ALA A 18 -1.05 -7.82 1.32
N TRP A 19 -0.80 -8.65 0.29
CA TRP A 19 -0.29 -10.01 0.50
C TRP A 19 1.05 -10.00 1.25
N GLY A 20 1.99 -9.16 0.82
CA GLY A 20 3.29 -8.99 1.51
C GLY A 20 3.17 -8.48 2.95
N GLY A 21 2.11 -7.75 3.31
CA GLY A 21 1.81 -7.34 4.67
C GLY A 21 1.12 -8.42 5.52
N ILE A 22 0.29 -9.26 4.90
CA ILE A 22 -0.49 -10.30 5.60
C ILE A 22 0.36 -11.55 5.87
N THR A 23 1.22 -11.97 4.95
CA THR A 23 2.02 -13.20 5.11
C THR A 23 2.83 -13.22 6.42
N PRO A 24 3.56 -12.15 6.80
CA PRO A 24 4.29 -12.13 8.08
C PRO A 24 3.37 -12.28 9.29
N VAL A 25 2.19 -11.66 9.27
CA VAL A 25 1.20 -11.74 10.35
C VAL A 25 0.71 -13.17 10.51
N LEU A 26 0.37 -13.85 9.41
CA LEU A 26 -0.05 -15.24 9.43
C LEU A 26 1.06 -16.14 9.98
N THR A 27 2.30 -15.95 9.54
CA THR A 27 3.44 -16.72 10.04
C THR A 27 3.68 -16.52 11.54
N ILE A 28 3.46 -15.31 12.07
CA ILE A 28 3.56 -15.04 13.52
C ILE A 28 2.41 -15.71 14.27
N MET A 29 1.18 -15.63 13.76
CA MET A 29 0.02 -16.28 14.37
C MET A 29 0.14 -17.81 14.39
N GLU A 30 0.66 -18.42 13.32
CA GLU A 30 0.92 -19.87 13.24
C GLU A 30 1.94 -20.34 14.30
N ARG A 31 2.80 -19.43 14.79
CA ARG A 31 3.75 -19.70 15.88
C ARG A 31 3.11 -19.58 17.28
N GLY A 32 1.80 -19.37 17.37
CA GLY A 32 1.03 -19.34 18.61
C GLY A 32 0.83 -17.94 19.20
N SER A 33 1.19 -16.88 18.47
CA SER A 33 0.94 -15.49 18.89
C SER A 33 -0.50 -15.06 18.59
N ASP A 34 -1.05 -14.19 19.43
CA ASP A 34 -2.37 -13.59 19.19
C ASP A 34 -2.31 -12.54 18.05
N LEU A 35 -3.44 -12.27 17.40
CA LEU A 35 -3.54 -11.34 16.26
C LEU A 35 -3.06 -9.93 16.63
N ALA A 36 -3.39 -9.45 17.83
CA ALA A 36 -2.97 -8.13 18.30
C ALA A 36 -1.44 -8.04 18.39
N SER A 37 -0.79 -9.08 18.94
CA SER A 37 0.67 -9.15 18.96
C SER A 37 1.26 -9.28 17.56
N ALA A 38 0.67 -10.08 16.68
CA ALA A 38 1.17 -10.27 15.31
C ALA A 38 1.08 -9.01 14.44
N LEU A 39 0.09 -8.13 14.71
CA LEU A 39 -0.10 -6.88 13.99
C LEU A 39 0.77 -5.72 14.53
N LEU A 40 1.01 -5.72 15.84
CA LEU A 40 1.68 -4.62 16.55
C LEU A 40 3.15 -4.90 16.87
N ASP A 41 3.59 -6.15 16.75
CA ASP A 41 4.94 -6.58 17.10
C ASP A 41 5.53 -7.45 15.98
N PRO A 42 6.19 -6.85 14.96
CA PRO A 42 6.50 -5.42 14.82
C PRO A 42 5.33 -4.56 14.30
N PRO A 43 5.26 -3.25 14.68
CA PRO A 43 4.14 -2.36 14.33
C PRO A 43 4.10 -1.97 12.84
N THR A 44 5.03 -2.47 12.04
CA THR A 44 5.10 -2.25 10.60
C THR A 44 3.96 -2.95 9.86
N SER A 45 3.50 -4.11 10.36
CA SER A 45 2.51 -4.95 9.67
C SER A 45 1.16 -4.26 9.52
N ILE A 46 0.66 -3.63 10.59
CA ILE A 46 -0.62 -2.91 10.54
C ILE A 46 -0.58 -1.74 9.54
N ILE A 47 0.52 -0.99 9.50
CA ILE A 47 0.67 0.15 8.59
C ILE A 47 0.73 -0.35 7.14
N ARG A 48 1.43 -1.45 6.85
CA ARG A 48 1.46 -2.07 5.52
C ARG A 48 0.05 -2.44 5.05
N ILE A 49 -0.69 -3.16 5.89
CA ILE A 49 -2.03 -3.66 5.55
C ILE A 49 -2.99 -2.51 5.32
N VAL A 50 -3.03 -1.52 6.22
CA VAL A 50 -3.92 -0.35 6.08
C VAL A 50 -3.57 0.47 4.84
N SER A 51 -2.29 0.72 4.60
CA SER A 51 -1.83 1.47 3.42
C SER A 51 -2.20 0.76 2.12
N ALA A 52 -1.94 -0.55 2.05
CA ALA A 52 -2.29 -1.38 0.90
C ALA A 52 -3.80 -1.48 0.68
N ALA A 53 -4.60 -1.55 1.76
CA ALA A 53 -6.06 -1.53 1.68
C ALA A 53 -6.57 -0.20 1.10
N LEU A 54 -6.01 0.94 1.53
CA LEU A 54 -6.35 2.25 0.96
C LEU A 54 -5.97 2.33 -0.53
N MET A 55 -4.79 1.84 -0.91
CA MET A 55 -4.38 1.77 -2.33
C MET A 55 -5.34 0.92 -3.16
N THR A 56 -5.69 -0.26 -2.65
CA THR A 56 -6.64 -1.21 -3.26
C THR A 56 -8.01 -0.57 -3.45
N LEU A 57 -8.59 -0.02 -2.38
CA LEU A 57 -9.88 0.65 -2.42
C LEU A 57 -9.87 1.87 -3.34
N GLY A 58 -8.81 2.68 -3.27
CA GLY A 58 -8.63 3.83 -4.15
C GLY A 58 -8.57 3.43 -5.63
N GLY A 59 -7.79 2.40 -5.96
CA GLY A 59 -7.69 1.83 -7.31
C GLY A 59 -9.03 1.29 -7.82
N LEU A 60 -9.75 0.53 -6.98
CA LEU A 60 -11.09 0.03 -7.29
C LEU A 60 -12.07 1.18 -7.56
N MET A 61 -12.09 2.19 -6.68
CA MET A 61 -12.93 3.37 -6.83
C MET A 61 -12.64 4.13 -8.13
N VAL A 62 -11.37 4.23 -8.53
CA VAL A 62 -10.99 4.83 -9.82
C VAL A 62 -11.51 4.00 -10.99
N ALA A 63 -11.40 2.67 -10.90
CA ALA A 63 -11.90 1.75 -11.94
C ALA A 63 -13.43 1.88 -12.13
N VAL A 64 -14.19 2.09 -11.05
CA VAL A 64 -15.65 2.32 -11.09
C VAL A 64 -16.04 3.81 -11.20
N HIS A 65 -15.11 4.70 -11.59
CA HIS A 65 -15.32 6.14 -11.83
C HIS A 65 -15.65 7.02 -10.62
N LEU A 66 -15.46 6.54 -9.40
CA LEU A 66 -15.69 7.34 -8.20
C LEU A 66 -14.63 8.46 -8.07
N ARG A 67 -15.09 9.64 -7.62
CA ARG A 67 -14.27 10.87 -7.58
C ARG A 67 -13.16 10.82 -6.53
N ALA A 68 -13.41 10.18 -5.40
CA ALA A 68 -12.48 10.14 -4.26
C ALA A 68 -11.37 9.09 -4.41
N GLY A 69 -11.44 8.18 -5.39
CA GLY A 69 -10.52 7.05 -5.47
C GLY A 69 -9.04 7.45 -5.62
N GLY A 70 -8.75 8.48 -6.41
CA GLY A 70 -7.37 8.98 -6.55
C GLY A 70 -6.80 9.51 -5.24
N THR A 71 -7.60 10.24 -4.46
CA THR A 71 -7.18 10.77 -3.16
C THR A 71 -6.95 9.66 -2.14
N ILE A 72 -7.84 8.68 -2.08
CA ILE A 72 -7.71 7.52 -1.18
C ILE A 72 -6.46 6.71 -1.52
N ALA A 73 -6.21 6.45 -2.82
CA ALA A 73 -5.01 5.76 -3.26
C ALA A 73 -3.75 6.55 -2.90
N THR A 74 -3.79 7.89 -3.04
CA THR A 74 -2.66 8.77 -2.68
C THR A 74 -2.32 8.66 -1.20
N ILE A 75 -3.32 8.72 -0.32
CA ILE A 75 -3.13 8.62 1.14
C ILE A 75 -2.45 7.29 1.49
N GLY A 76 -2.95 6.17 0.95
CA GLY A 76 -2.33 4.85 1.15
C GLY A 76 -0.90 4.81 0.64
N SER A 77 -0.64 5.34 -0.55
CA SER A 77 0.69 5.36 -1.17
C SER A 77 1.70 6.16 -0.34
N ILE A 78 1.29 7.31 0.21
CA ILE A 78 2.12 8.16 1.07
C ILE A 78 2.47 7.42 2.37
N PHE A 79 1.50 6.81 3.04
CA PHE A 79 1.79 6.06 4.28
C PHE A 79 2.74 4.89 4.03
N PHE A 80 2.56 4.18 2.90
CA PHE A 80 3.45 3.08 2.53
C PHE A 80 4.89 3.55 2.30
N ALA A 81 5.07 4.65 1.56
CA ALA A 81 6.39 5.24 1.30
C ALA A 81 7.04 5.78 2.58
N ILE A 82 6.27 6.45 3.45
CA ILE A 82 6.75 6.94 4.76
C ILE A 82 7.20 5.77 5.62
N LEU A 83 6.45 4.67 5.66
CA LEU A 83 6.83 3.47 6.41
C LEU A 83 8.19 2.95 5.95
N GLY A 84 8.38 2.75 4.64
CA GLY A 84 9.66 2.32 4.09
C GLY A 84 10.80 3.30 4.43
N GLY A 85 10.55 4.61 4.35
CA GLY A 85 11.52 5.63 4.73
C GLY A 85 11.89 5.61 6.22
N LEU A 86 10.92 5.36 7.10
CA LEU A 86 11.17 5.23 8.54
C LEU A 86 11.97 3.96 8.86
N MET A 87 11.69 2.85 8.19
CA MET A 87 12.44 1.60 8.35
C MET A 87 13.90 1.76 7.87
N ALA A 88 14.11 2.49 6.76
CA ALA A 88 15.45 2.86 6.31
C ALA A 88 16.17 3.72 7.36
N ALA A 89 15.48 4.73 7.90
CA ALA A 89 16.03 5.64 8.90
C ALA A 89 16.34 4.96 10.24
N SER A 90 15.63 3.89 10.59
CA SER A 90 15.90 3.10 11.80
C SER A 90 17.08 2.12 11.64
N GLY A 91 17.71 2.08 10.46
CA GLY A 91 18.82 1.15 10.17
C GLY A 91 18.37 -0.30 9.97
N ALA A 92 17.12 -0.53 9.57
CA ALA A 92 16.67 -1.87 9.21
C ALA A 92 17.38 -2.35 7.94
N ASP A 93 17.51 -3.68 7.81
CA ASP A 93 18.08 -4.30 6.62
C ASP A 93 17.34 -3.84 5.36
N SER A 94 18.09 -3.55 4.29
CA SER A 94 17.56 -3.13 2.99
C SER A 94 16.47 -4.05 2.45
N GLY A 95 16.55 -5.36 2.69
CA GLY A 95 15.54 -6.32 2.24
C GLY A 95 14.18 -6.15 2.92
N LEU A 96 14.10 -5.38 4.02
CA LEU A 96 12.86 -5.15 4.77
C LEU A 96 12.14 -3.86 4.37
N TRP A 97 12.81 -2.90 3.72
CA TRP A 97 12.22 -1.57 3.47
C TRP A 97 12.33 -1.10 2.02
N MET A 98 13.26 -1.65 1.23
CA MET A 98 13.56 -1.15 -0.10
C MET A 98 12.36 -1.33 -1.03
N ASP A 99 11.68 -2.48 -0.96
CA ASP A 99 10.46 -2.75 -1.71
C ASP A 99 9.35 -1.78 -1.32
N GLU A 100 9.20 -1.48 -0.03
CA GLU A 100 8.19 -0.55 0.48
C GLU A 100 8.39 0.86 -0.08
N VAL A 101 9.63 1.34 -0.13
CA VAL A 101 9.96 2.64 -0.72
C VAL A 101 9.73 2.64 -2.23
N ILE A 102 10.24 1.64 -2.95
CA ILE A 102 10.14 1.58 -4.42
C ILE A 102 8.67 1.50 -4.84
N PHE A 103 7.91 0.56 -4.29
CA PHE A 103 6.50 0.39 -4.63
C PHE A 103 5.65 1.53 -4.08
N GLY A 104 5.98 2.10 -2.92
CA GLY A 104 5.33 3.30 -2.39
C GLY A 104 5.50 4.51 -3.31
N LEU A 105 6.72 4.77 -3.79
CA LEU A 105 6.99 5.85 -4.75
C LEU A 105 6.32 5.60 -6.10
N ALA A 106 6.35 4.37 -6.62
CA ALA A 106 5.64 3.99 -7.83
C ALA A 106 4.12 4.21 -7.69
N ALA A 107 3.55 3.87 -6.54
CA ALA A 107 2.15 4.11 -6.23
C ALA A 107 1.82 5.61 -6.12
N ILE A 108 2.73 6.42 -5.56
CA ILE A 108 2.57 7.89 -5.55
C ILE A 108 2.55 8.42 -6.99
N ALA A 109 3.48 8.00 -7.85
CA ALA A 109 3.52 8.40 -9.25
C ALA A 109 2.22 8.02 -9.98
N LEU A 110 1.72 6.81 -9.73
CA LEU A 110 0.45 6.33 -10.29
C LEU A 110 -0.75 7.13 -9.76
N SER A 111 -0.73 7.50 -8.49
CA SER A 111 -1.76 8.35 -7.86
C SER A 111 -1.77 9.75 -8.48
N VAL A 112 -0.60 10.36 -8.69
CA VAL A 112 -0.46 11.66 -9.37
C VAL A 112 -1.01 11.56 -10.81
N LEU A 113 -0.70 10.48 -11.53
CA LEU A 113 -1.27 10.24 -12.85
C LEU A 113 -2.80 10.15 -12.81
N ILE A 114 -3.37 9.40 -11.86
CA ILE A 114 -4.83 9.27 -11.70
C ILE A 114 -5.50 10.63 -11.40
N LEU A 115 -4.84 11.49 -10.63
CA LEU A 115 -5.36 12.81 -10.24
C LEU A 115 -5.23 13.86 -11.35
N THR A 116 -4.19 13.77 -12.18
CA THR A 116 -3.92 14.71 -13.29
C THR A 116 -4.70 14.38 -14.56
N LEU A 117 -4.97 13.09 -14.81
CA LEU A 117 -5.79 12.67 -15.95
C LEU A 117 -7.23 13.17 -15.79
N ARG A 118 -7.66 14.01 -16.75
CA ARG A 118 -9.04 14.48 -16.82
C ARG A 118 -10.01 13.29 -16.88
N ARG A 119 -11.14 13.45 -16.18
CA ARG A 119 -12.22 12.46 -16.20
C ARG A 119 -12.72 12.34 -17.65
N PRO A 120 -12.91 11.12 -18.17
CA PRO A 120 -13.75 10.95 -19.35
C PRO A 120 -15.19 11.38 -19.04
#